data_AF-A0A536LXA7-F1
#
_entry.id   AF-A0A536LXA7-F1
#
_cell.length_a   1.000
_cell.length_b   1.000
_cell.length_c   1.000
_cell.angle_alpha   90.00
_cell.angle_beta   90.00
_cell.angle_gamma   90.00
#
_symmetry.space_group_name_H-M   'P 1'
#
loop_
_entity.id
_entity.type
_entity.pdbx_description
1 polymer ?
#
loop_
_entity_poly.entity_id
_entity_poly.type
_entity_poly.pdbx_seq_one_letter_code
_entity_poly.pdbx_strand_id
1 'polypeptide(L)'
;MNIGTYSGNGGSAFSDACQAPATEEDAAKCAKDEPGGLAAFVGHEKIAINFTWLLIAGAFVLFMQAGFALLTTGLTRAKNAGHMMMLNFAAFVIAWVGYFVVGFAFQFGGAAINAAPGNLGGAMVLGHLLKVSGSHWGLIGLNGFFLQSGHSYDVGALALFFFEVVFMETAGYIIVGAIAERINFKTFIFAELFMGAVLYPIYGNWLWGGGWLSQIGHSWNLGHGAVDFAGSGVVHGTGGWIALALAVLLGPRIGKFNRDGSPNAIPGHS
;
A
#
# COMPACT_ATOMS: atom_id res chain seq x y z
N MET A 1 18.11 20.06 10.98
CA MET A 1 19.11 19.09 11.49
C MET A 1 18.97 17.85 10.62
N ASN A 2 19.97 17.59 9.79
CA ASN A 2 19.92 16.54 8.78
C ASN A 2 20.05 15.19 9.51
N ILE A 3 18.96 14.44 9.63
CA ILE A 3 18.97 13.11 10.25
C ILE A 3 19.56 12.20 9.18
N GLY A 4 20.89 12.07 9.21
CA GLY A 4 21.68 11.41 8.19
C GLY A 4 21.18 9.99 7.91
N THR A 5 20.94 9.72 6.65
CA THR A 5 20.76 8.38 6.09
C THR A 5 21.96 7.52 6.44
N TYR A 6 21.70 6.29 6.91
CA TYR A 6 22.69 5.24 7.06
C TYR A 6 23.30 4.92 5.69
N SER A 7 24.41 5.57 5.38
CA SER A 7 25.39 5.13 4.39
C SER A 7 26.51 4.46 5.15
N GLY A 8 26.74 3.17 4.89
CA GLY A 8 27.87 2.43 5.44
C GLY A 8 29.20 3.15 5.24
N ASN A 9 30.12 2.93 6.19
CA ASN A 9 31.51 3.39 6.27
C ASN A 9 31.83 4.82 6.79
N GLY A 10 30.94 5.46 7.56
CA GLY A 10 31.31 6.60 8.41
C GLY A 10 30.95 6.32 9.86
N GLY A 11 31.93 6.38 10.78
CA GLY A 11 31.67 6.23 12.22
C GLY A 11 30.59 7.21 12.69
N SER A 12 29.69 6.74 13.54
CA SER A 12 28.66 7.56 14.17
C SER A 12 29.28 8.73 14.94
N ALA A 13 28.61 9.90 14.91
CA ALA A 13 29.06 11.07 15.67
C ALA A 13 28.83 10.94 17.20
N PHE A 14 28.12 9.90 17.62
CA PHE A 14 27.72 9.63 19.01
C PHE A 14 28.17 8.22 19.41
N SER A 15 28.46 8.01 20.69
CA SER A 15 28.83 6.68 21.19
C SER A 15 27.71 5.64 21.00
N ASP A 16 28.05 4.35 21.00
CA ASP A 16 27.06 3.27 20.91
C ASP A 16 26.06 3.32 22.07
N ALA A 17 26.52 3.75 23.25
CA ALA A 17 25.68 4.00 24.42
C ALA A 17 24.66 5.13 24.20
N CYS A 18 24.96 6.11 23.35
CA CYS A 18 24.05 7.19 22.96
C CYS A 18 23.11 6.82 21.80
N GLN A 19 23.50 5.87 20.95
CA GLN A 19 22.68 5.42 19.81
C GLN A 19 21.56 4.47 20.26
N ALA A 20 21.83 3.63 21.25
CA ALA A 20 20.89 2.66 21.80
C ALA A 20 21.13 2.40 23.30
N PRO A 21 20.89 3.37 24.19
CA PRO A 21 21.02 3.19 25.63
C PRO A 21 20.05 2.11 26.13
N ALA A 22 20.59 1.06 26.74
CA ALA A 22 19.80 -0.07 27.25
C ALA A 22 19.14 0.22 28.61
N THR A 23 19.58 1.28 29.30
CA THR A 23 19.12 1.66 30.63
C THR A 23 18.87 3.17 30.74
N GLU A 24 18.05 3.57 31.71
CA GLU A 24 17.86 4.99 32.05
C GLU A 24 19.17 5.68 32.43
N GLU A 25 20.11 4.94 33.03
CA GLU A 25 21.43 5.45 33.39
C GLU A 25 22.27 5.77 32.14
N ASP A 26 22.20 4.93 31.11
CA ASP A 26 22.89 5.15 29.84
C ASP A 26 22.27 6.33 29.07
N ALA A 27 20.94 6.47 29.10
CA ALA A 27 20.26 7.62 28.51
C ALA A 27 20.60 8.93 29.24
N ALA A 28 20.72 8.89 30.58
CA ALA A 28 21.13 10.03 31.39
C ALA A 28 22.59 10.42 31.16
N LYS A 29 23.49 9.44 31.03
CA LYS A 29 24.90 9.66 30.63
C LYS A 29 24.97 10.30 29.25
N CYS A 30 24.21 9.78 28.29
CA CYS A 30 24.16 10.34 26.95
C CYS A 30 23.70 11.81 26.92
N ALA A 31 22.64 12.13 27.66
CA ALA A 31 22.12 13.50 27.75
C ALA A 31 23.11 14.50 28.38
N LYS A 32 23.99 14.00 29.25
CA LYS A 32 24.95 14.81 30.01
C LYS A 32 26.28 14.99 29.28
N ASP A 33 26.79 13.91 28.68
CA ASP A 33 28.17 13.82 28.21
C ASP A 33 28.30 14.14 26.70
N GLU A 34 27.21 14.04 25.92
CA GLU A 34 27.21 14.28 24.46
C GLU A 34 26.17 15.34 24.07
N PRO A 35 26.59 16.58 23.73
CA PRO A 35 25.68 17.63 23.28
C PRO A 35 24.91 17.21 22.01
N GLY A 36 23.60 17.06 22.12
CA GLY A 36 22.74 16.56 21.03
C GLY A 36 22.51 15.05 21.05
N GLY A 37 23.20 14.30 21.91
CA GLY A 37 23.01 12.85 22.09
C GLY A 37 21.59 12.48 22.52
N LEU A 38 20.99 13.26 23.45
CA LEU A 38 19.59 13.07 23.83
C LEU A 38 18.62 13.25 22.64
N ALA A 39 18.87 14.24 21.77
CA ALA A 39 18.04 14.47 20.60
C ALA A 39 18.19 13.35 19.56
N ALA A 40 19.40 12.80 19.41
CA ALA A 40 19.65 11.62 18.58
C ALA A 40 18.92 10.39 19.13
N PHE A 41 19.05 10.11 20.44
CA PHE A 41 18.37 9.00 21.10
C PHE A 41 16.84 9.06 20.95
N VAL A 42 16.22 10.20 21.28
CA VAL A 42 14.77 10.39 21.10
C VAL A 42 14.34 10.23 19.65
N GLY A 43 15.21 10.63 18.70
CA GLY A 43 15.01 10.39 17.28
C GLY A 43 14.98 8.90 16.91
N HIS A 44 15.93 8.12 17.42
CA HIS A 44 16.01 6.66 17.21
C HIS A 44 14.79 5.93 17.79
N GLU A 45 14.38 6.25 19.02
CA GLU A 45 13.20 5.67 19.65
C GLU A 45 11.91 5.97 18.88
N LYS A 46 11.74 7.21 18.43
CA LYS A 46 10.56 7.59 17.64
C LYS A 46 10.47 6.77 16.35
N ILE A 47 11.61 6.52 15.70
CA ILE A 47 11.67 5.70 14.48
C ILE A 47 11.32 4.24 14.85
N ALA A 48 11.96 3.65 15.86
CA ALA A 48 11.72 2.27 16.27
C ALA A 48 10.26 1.99 16.65
N ILE A 49 9.63 2.90 17.40
CA ILE A 49 8.20 2.80 17.78
C ILE A 49 7.30 2.86 16.54
N ASN A 50 7.57 3.77 15.60
CA ASN A 50 6.81 3.88 14.36
C ASN A 50 6.93 2.63 13.49
N PHE A 51 8.14 2.06 13.35
CA PHE A 51 8.35 0.79 12.65
C PHE A 51 7.58 -0.35 13.30
N THR A 52 7.67 -0.47 14.62
CA THR A 52 6.98 -1.52 15.39
C THR A 52 5.46 -1.42 15.18
N TRP A 53 4.90 -0.22 15.31
CA TRP A 53 3.48 0.02 15.09
C TRP A 53 3.06 -0.31 13.66
N LEU A 54 3.82 0.15 12.66
CA LEU A 54 3.52 -0.10 11.25
C LEU A 54 3.50 -1.59 10.92
N LEU A 55 4.50 -2.35 11.40
CA LEU A 55 4.60 -3.78 11.14
C LEU A 55 3.49 -4.57 11.83
N ILE A 56 3.13 -4.21 13.07
CA ILE A 56 1.99 -4.81 13.78
C ILE A 56 0.68 -4.50 13.05
N ALA A 57 0.46 -3.23 12.68
CA ALA A 57 -0.73 -2.83 11.94
C ALA A 57 -0.82 -3.54 10.58
N GLY A 58 0.29 -3.61 9.84
CA GLY A 58 0.38 -4.35 8.57
C GLY A 58 0.10 -5.84 8.74
N ALA A 59 0.53 -6.46 9.84
CA ALA A 59 0.21 -7.86 10.15
C ALA A 59 -1.29 -8.07 10.43
N PHE A 60 -1.96 -7.13 11.11
CA PHE A 60 -3.41 -7.18 11.27
C PHE A 60 -4.16 -6.96 9.96
N VAL A 61 -3.68 -6.04 9.12
CA VAL A 61 -4.25 -5.85 7.79
C VAL A 61 -4.05 -7.12 6.95
N LEU A 62 -2.90 -7.80 7.03
CA LEU A 62 -2.66 -9.10 6.38
C LEU A 62 -3.66 -10.21 6.80
N PHE A 63 -4.23 -10.10 8.01
CA PHE A 63 -5.28 -11.02 8.45
C PHE A 63 -6.64 -10.73 7.78
N MET A 64 -6.85 -9.55 7.19
CA MET A 64 -8.06 -9.24 6.43
C MET A 64 -8.20 -10.15 5.20
N GLN A 65 -7.09 -10.55 4.59
CA GLN A 65 -7.04 -11.45 3.43
C GLN A 65 -7.64 -12.81 3.78
N ALA A 66 -7.35 -13.32 4.98
CA ALA A 66 -8.02 -14.52 5.50
C ALA A 66 -9.52 -14.29 5.71
N GLY A 67 -9.91 -13.12 6.22
CA GLY A 67 -11.31 -12.71 6.34
C GLY A 67 -12.04 -12.66 4.99
N PHE A 68 -11.43 -12.08 3.96
CA PHE A 68 -11.98 -12.05 2.60
C PHE A 68 -12.06 -13.44 1.99
N ALA A 69 -11.06 -14.29 2.21
CA ALA A 69 -11.11 -15.68 1.76
C ALA A 69 -12.29 -16.45 2.35
N LEU A 70 -12.53 -16.29 3.66
CA LEU A 70 -13.68 -16.90 4.34
C LEU A 70 -15.01 -16.29 3.86
N LEU A 71 -15.11 -14.97 3.78
CA LEU A 71 -16.32 -14.26 3.36
C LEU A 71 -16.71 -14.61 1.92
N THR A 72 -15.78 -14.48 0.97
CA THR A 72 -16.07 -14.71 -0.44
C THR A 72 -16.35 -16.19 -0.69
N THR A 73 -15.64 -17.10 -0.02
CA THR A 73 -15.91 -18.54 -0.13
C THR A 73 -17.29 -18.86 0.45
N GLY A 74 -17.59 -18.46 1.70
CA GLY A 74 -18.86 -18.72 2.38
C GLY A 74 -20.08 -18.19 1.63
N LEU A 75 -19.97 -17.00 1.02
CA LEU A 75 -21.04 -16.39 0.21
C LEU A 75 -21.23 -17.00 -1.19
N THR A 76 -20.39 -17.96 -1.59
CA THR A 76 -20.62 -18.73 -2.84
C THR A 76 -21.40 -20.02 -2.58
N ARG A 77 -21.82 -20.71 -3.65
CA ARG A 77 -22.42 -22.04 -3.53
C ARG A 77 -21.35 -23.07 -3.15
N ALA A 78 -21.68 -24.01 -2.27
CA ALA A 78 -20.75 -25.03 -1.76
C ALA A 78 -19.93 -25.74 -2.84
N LYS A 79 -20.52 -26.00 -4.02
CA LYS A 79 -19.82 -26.64 -5.15
C LYS A 79 -18.60 -25.87 -5.67
N ASN A 80 -18.53 -24.56 -5.41
CA ASN A 80 -17.46 -23.67 -5.87
C ASN A 80 -16.47 -23.31 -4.74
N ALA A 81 -16.66 -23.81 -3.53
CA ALA A 81 -15.87 -23.40 -2.36
C ALA A 81 -14.36 -23.62 -2.55
N GLY A 82 -13.96 -24.80 -3.06
CA GLY A 82 -12.55 -25.10 -3.33
C GLY A 82 -11.94 -24.19 -4.40
N HIS A 83 -12.70 -23.87 -5.45
CA HIS A 83 -12.24 -22.94 -6.48
C HIS A 83 -12.07 -21.53 -5.92
N MET A 84 -13.00 -21.06 -5.08
CA MET A 84 -12.93 -19.74 -4.47
C MET A 84 -11.75 -19.61 -3.50
N MET A 85 -11.50 -20.62 -2.67
CA MET A 85 -10.34 -20.60 -1.77
C MET A 85 -9.02 -20.54 -2.55
N MET A 86 -8.92 -21.31 -3.64
CA MET A 86 -7.77 -21.26 -4.54
C MET A 86 -7.58 -19.88 -5.17
N LEU A 87 -8.65 -19.24 -5.66
CA LEU A 87 -8.58 -17.89 -6.22
C LEU A 87 -8.10 -16.88 -5.18
N ASN A 88 -8.62 -16.94 -3.96
CA ASN A 88 -8.21 -16.02 -2.90
C ASN A 88 -6.73 -16.16 -2.55
N PHE A 89 -6.19 -17.37 -2.45
CA PHE A 89 -4.76 -17.55 -2.19
C PHE A 89 -3.89 -17.11 -3.37
N ALA A 90 -4.32 -17.42 -4.59
CA ALA A 90 -3.61 -17.03 -5.80
C ALA A 90 -3.60 -15.50 -5.98
N ALA A 91 -4.68 -14.80 -5.61
CA ALA A 91 -4.83 -13.35 -5.70
C ALA A 91 -3.62 -12.63 -5.11
N PHE A 92 -3.37 -12.88 -3.82
CA PHE A 92 -2.29 -12.25 -3.09
C PHE A 92 -0.93 -12.53 -3.71
N VAL A 93 -0.62 -13.79 -4.04
CA VAL A 93 0.69 -14.13 -4.59
C VAL A 93 0.94 -13.44 -5.94
N ILE A 94 -0.07 -13.42 -6.81
CA ILE A 94 0.06 -12.87 -8.16
C ILE A 94 0.14 -11.34 -8.11
N ALA A 95 -0.76 -10.71 -7.37
CA ALA A 95 -0.78 -9.26 -7.23
C ALA A 95 0.45 -8.75 -6.49
N TRP A 96 0.93 -9.47 -5.47
CA TRP A 96 2.19 -9.17 -4.77
C TRP A 96 3.37 -9.13 -5.74
N VAL A 97 3.47 -10.09 -6.68
CA VAL A 97 4.54 -10.07 -7.70
C VAL A 97 4.44 -8.82 -8.58
N GLY A 98 3.24 -8.48 -9.06
CA GLY A 98 3.03 -7.27 -9.85
C GLY A 98 3.41 -5.99 -9.09
N TYR A 99 3.02 -5.93 -7.81
CA TYR A 99 3.29 -4.80 -6.94
C TYR A 99 4.77 -4.67 -6.59
N PHE A 100 5.46 -5.79 -6.32
CA PHE A 100 6.90 -5.82 -6.06
C PHE A 100 7.73 -5.36 -7.27
N VAL A 101 7.43 -5.87 -8.46
CA VAL A 101 8.25 -5.61 -9.65
C VAL A 101 8.11 -4.16 -10.12
N VAL A 102 6.88 -3.65 -10.24
CA VAL A 102 6.62 -2.29 -10.75
C VAL A 102 5.63 -1.47 -9.92
N GLY A 103 4.68 -2.10 -9.22
CA GLY A 103 3.59 -1.34 -8.59
C GLY A 103 4.04 -0.39 -7.49
N PHE A 104 4.94 -0.81 -6.60
CA PHE A 104 5.48 0.07 -5.58
C PHE A 104 6.25 1.25 -6.19
N ALA A 105 6.98 1.01 -7.28
CA ALA A 105 7.66 2.06 -8.04
C ALA A 105 6.67 3.07 -8.63
N PHE A 106 5.56 2.59 -9.19
CA PHE A 106 4.52 3.47 -9.72
C PHE A 106 3.80 4.25 -8.63
N GLN A 107 3.57 3.65 -7.46
CA GLN A 107 2.86 4.28 -6.35
C GLN A 107 3.74 5.30 -5.61
N PHE A 108 4.97 4.93 -5.22
CA PHE A 108 5.82 5.73 -4.34
C PHE A 108 7.13 6.22 -4.98
N GLY A 109 7.40 5.86 -6.24
CA GLY A 109 8.62 6.25 -6.97
C GLY A 109 8.62 7.66 -7.59
N GLY A 110 7.60 8.47 -7.31
CA GLY A 110 7.41 9.84 -7.80
C GLY A 110 7.06 10.81 -6.65
N ALA A 111 7.00 12.11 -6.91
CA ALA A 111 7.01 13.15 -5.86
C ALA A 111 5.72 13.38 -5.04
N ALA A 112 5.87 13.65 -3.73
CA ALA A 112 5.44 14.92 -3.09
C ALA A 112 6.57 15.59 -2.28
N ILE A 113 6.74 16.89 -2.55
CA ILE A 113 7.62 17.86 -1.89
C ILE A 113 7.16 18.21 -0.45
N ASN A 114 6.08 17.61 0.06
CA ASN A 114 5.66 17.77 1.45
C ASN A 114 5.20 16.42 2.00
N ALA A 115 5.95 15.94 3.00
CA ALA A 115 5.80 14.66 3.66
C ALA A 115 4.36 14.40 4.17
N ALA A 116 3.73 13.31 3.71
CA ALA A 116 2.68 12.64 4.47
C ALA A 116 2.49 11.17 4.02
N PRO A 117 2.36 10.20 4.94
CA PRO A 117 2.59 10.30 6.39
C PRO A 117 4.07 10.07 6.75
N GLY A 118 4.49 10.62 7.88
CA GLY A 118 5.89 10.87 8.19
C GLY A 118 6.82 9.65 8.28
N ASN A 119 8.07 9.90 7.90
CA ASN A 119 9.31 9.19 8.24
C ASN A 119 9.17 7.83 8.95
N LEU A 120 9.19 6.77 8.16
CA LEU A 120 10.13 5.68 8.37
C LEU A 120 11.41 6.00 7.57
N GLY A 121 12.22 6.94 8.05
CA GLY A 121 13.56 7.17 7.49
C GLY A 121 13.73 8.23 6.39
N GLY A 122 12.79 9.15 6.16
CA GLY A 122 13.08 10.32 5.32
C GLY A 122 13.17 10.03 3.82
N ALA A 123 12.32 9.13 3.30
CA ALA A 123 12.22 8.87 1.87
C ALA A 123 12.04 10.20 1.10
N MET A 124 13.08 10.58 0.37
CA MET A 124 13.05 11.74 -0.51
C MET A 124 12.21 11.42 -1.73
N VAL A 125 11.60 12.45 -2.29
CA VAL A 125 10.99 12.41 -3.63
C VAL A 125 11.97 11.83 -4.64
N LEU A 126 11.59 10.74 -5.30
CA LEU A 126 12.43 10.04 -6.27
C LEU A 126 12.39 10.64 -7.69
N GLY A 127 11.44 11.53 -8.01
CA GLY A 127 11.42 12.24 -9.30
C GLY A 127 10.16 13.06 -9.59
N HIS A 128 10.23 13.90 -10.63
CA HIS A 128 9.13 14.72 -11.12
C HIS A 128 8.89 14.45 -12.61
N LEU A 129 7.67 14.07 -13.00
CA LEU A 129 7.35 13.75 -14.39
C LEU A 129 6.94 15.00 -15.19
N LEU A 130 6.01 15.81 -14.66
CA LEU A 130 5.45 16.96 -15.36
C LEU A 130 5.45 18.19 -14.47
N LYS A 131 5.74 19.36 -15.06
CA LYS A 131 5.57 20.67 -14.43
C LYS A 131 4.55 21.45 -15.24
N VAL A 132 3.40 21.75 -14.65
CA VAL A 132 2.32 22.52 -15.29
C VAL A 132 1.98 23.69 -14.39
N SER A 133 1.99 24.90 -14.97
CA SER A 133 1.70 26.15 -14.27
C SER A 133 2.58 26.42 -13.03
N GLY A 134 3.87 26.08 -13.11
CA GLY A 134 4.83 26.31 -12.02
C GLY A 134 4.85 25.22 -10.94
N SER A 135 3.83 24.36 -10.88
CA SER A 135 3.69 23.28 -9.90
C SER A 135 4.02 21.91 -10.51
N HIS A 136 4.58 20.99 -9.72
CA HIS A 136 4.88 19.61 -10.15
C HIS A 136 3.62 18.74 -10.09
N TRP A 137 3.40 17.92 -11.12
CA TRP A 137 2.29 16.97 -11.23
C TRP A 137 2.84 15.55 -11.23
N GLY A 138 2.63 14.83 -10.12
CA GLY A 138 2.92 13.41 -10.02
C GLY A 138 1.76 12.59 -10.59
N LEU A 139 1.97 11.97 -11.75
CA LEU A 139 1.00 11.05 -12.36
C LEU A 139 1.37 9.58 -12.14
N ILE A 140 2.67 9.29 -12.11
CA ILE A 140 3.22 7.95 -11.91
C ILE A 140 4.66 8.09 -11.43
N GLY A 141 5.08 7.23 -10.51
CA GLY A 141 6.48 7.07 -10.13
C GLY A 141 7.25 6.24 -11.15
N LEU A 142 8.53 6.55 -11.37
CA LEU A 142 9.38 5.86 -12.37
C LEU A 142 10.72 5.39 -11.79
N ASN A 143 10.79 5.27 -10.47
CA ASN A 143 11.97 4.82 -9.74
C ASN A 143 11.51 3.89 -8.61
N GLY A 144 12.39 3.02 -8.12
CA GLY A 144 12.03 2.04 -7.08
C GLY A 144 11.52 0.70 -7.61
N PHE A 145 11.70 0.43 -8.91
CA PHE A 145 11.49 -0.91 -9.49
C PHE A 145 12.27 -1.97 -8.71
N PHE A 146 11.63 -3.12 -8.50
CA PHE A 146 12.14 -4.22 -7.68
C PHE A 146 12.53 -3.84 -6.24
N LEU A 147 12.05 -2.71 -5.71
CA LEU A 147 12.51 -2.12 -4.43
C LEU A 147 14.03 -1.88 -4.37
N GLN A 148 14.68 -1.70 -5.52
CA GLN A 148 16.15 -1.61 -5.60
C GLN A 148 16.65 -0.35 -6.30
N SER A 149 15.90 0.19 -7.26
CA SER A 149 16.33 1.39 -8.00
C SER A 149 16.09 2.69 -7.21
N GLY A 150 16.85 3.76 -7.48
CA GLY A 150 16.57 5.11 -6.99
C GLY A 150 16.66 5.33 -5.47
N HIS A 151 17.51 4.59 -4.75
CA HIS A 151 17.59 4.60 -3.27
C HIS A 151 16.41 3.93 -2.54
N SER A 152 15.60 3.12 -3.23
CA SER A 152 14.50 2.37 -2.59
C SER A 152 14.94 1.12 -1.81
N TYR A 153 16.22 0.76 -1.86
CA TYR A 153 16.78 -0.29 -0.99
C TYR A 153 17.05 0.28 0.41
N ASP A 154 15.97 0.46 1.16
CA ASP A 154 15.95 1.04 2.51
C ASP A 154 14.96 0.28 3.40
N VAL A 155 15.27 0.17 4.70
CA VAL A 155 14.44 -0.59 5.65
C VAL A 155 13.05 0.03 5.79
N GLY A 156 12.95 1.37 5.74
CA GLY A 156 11.69 2.09 5.75
C GLY A 156 10.87 1.84 4.50
N ALA A 157 11.51 1.82 3.33
CA ALA A 157 10.85 1.47 2.07
C ALA A 157 10.30 0.04 2.09
N LEU A 158 11.03 -0.93 2.66
CA LEU A 158 10.57 -2.31 2.80
C LEU A 158 9.38 -2.43 3.78
N ALA A 159 9.42 -1.69 4.89
CA ALA A 159 8.33 -1.67 5.87
C ALA A 159 7.06 -1.02 5.28
N LEU A 160 7.22 0.08 4.54
CA LEU A 160 6.12 0.72 3.81
C LEU A 160 5.59 -0.20 2.71
N PHE A 161 6.45 -0.87 1.95
CA PHE A 161 6.03 -1.85 0.95
C PHE A 161 5.18 -2.96 1.56
N PHE A 162 5.60 -3.54 2.70
CA PHE A 162 4.82 -4.53 3.41
C PHE A 162 3.45 -3.99 3.83
N PHE A 163 3.41 -2.77 4.36
CA PHE A 163 2.16 -2.13 4.76
C PHE A 163 1.25 -1.87 3.55
N GLU A 164 1.79 -1.43 2.41
CA GLU A 164 0.98 -1.02 1.26
C GLU A 164 0.55 -2.20 0.38
N VAL A 165 1.36 -3.25 0.27
CA VAL A 165 1.00 -4.44 -0.53
C VAL A 165 -0.22 -5.16 0.04
N VAL A 166 -0.44 -5.09 1.37
CA VAL A 166 -1.63 -5.67 1.99
C VAL A 166 -2.89 -4.81 1.77
N PHE A 167 -2.75 -3.49 1.60
CA PHE A 167 -3.87 -2.61 1.21
C PHE A 167 -4.20 -2.75 -0.28
N MET A 168 -3.18 -2.87 -1.12
CA MET A 168 -3.33 -3.17 -2.55
C MET A 168 -4.14 -4.45 -2.74
N GLU A 169 -3.75 -5.52 -2.04
CA GLU A 169 -4.46 -6.78 -2.15
C GLU A 169 -5.89 -6.70 -1.59
N THR A 170 -6.12 -5.89 -0.55
CA THR A 170 -7.49 -5.67 -0.03
C THR A 170 -8.42 -5.13 -1.13
N ALA A 171 -7.90 -4.30 -2.05
CA ALA A 171 -8.67 -3.84 -3.21
C ALA A 171 -8.92 -4.99 -4.22
N GLY A 172 -7.93 -5.88 -4.42
CA GLY A 172 -8.06 -7.10 -5.22
C GLY A 172 -9.17 -8.03 -4.70
N TYR A 173 -9.23 -8.27 -3.39
CA TYR A 173 -10.26 -9.13 -2.79
C TYR A 173 -11.71 -8.65 -3.01
N ILE A 174 -11.93 -7.34 -3.13
CA ILE A 174 -13.25 -6.79 -3.49
C ILE A 174 -13.65 -7.26 -4.90
N ILE A 175 -12.68 -7.32 -5.82
CA ILE A 175 -12.88 -7.83 -7.18
C ILE A 175 -13.18 -9.34 -7.15
N VAL A 176 -12.41 -10.13 -6.39
CA VAL A 176 -12.60 -11.59 -6.26
C VAL A 176 -14.05 -11.93 -5.91
N GLY A 177 -14.63 -11.23 -4.92
CA GLY A 177 -16.02 -11.43 -4.50
C GLY A 177 -17.03 -11.11 -5.60
N ALA A 178 -16.78 -10.07 -6.41
CA ALA A 178 -17.70 -9.63 -7.45
C ALA A 178 -17.76 -10.60 -8.64
N ILE A 179 -16.62 -11.18 -9.01
CA ILE A 179 -16.45 -12.10 -10.15
C ILE A 179 -16.62 -13.58 -9.79
N ALA A 180 -16.94 -13.85 -8.52
CA ALA A 180 -17.08 -15.18 -7.97
C ALA A 180 -17.97 -16.10 -8.82
N GLU A 181 -17.58 -17.38 -8.87
CA GLU A 181 -18.27 -18.49 -9.55
C GLU A 181 -18.34 -18.43 -11.09
N ARG A 182 -17.77 -17.40 -11.74
CA ARG A 182 -17.88 -17.24 -13.20
C ARG A 182 -16.59 -16.86 -13.93
N ILE A 183 -15.55 -16.43 -13.22
CA ILE A 183 -14.24 -16.19 -13.84
C ILE A 183 -13.47 -17.50 -14.04
N ASN A 184 -12.68 -17.58 -15.10
CA ASN A 184 -11.68 -18.64 -15.27
C ASN A 184 -10.31 -18.22 -14.71
N PHE A 185 -9.50 -19.19 -14.29
CA PHE A 185 -8.23 -18.93 -13.59
C PHE A 185 -7.20 -18.14 -14.41
N LYS A 186 -7.15 -18.33 -15.73
CA LYS A 186 -6.18 -17.61 -16.59
C LYS A 186 -6.50 -16.11 -16.63
N THR A 187 -7.77 -15.77 -16.82
CA THR A 187 -8.23 -14.38 -16.83
C THR A 187 -8.01 -13.74 -15.46
N PHE A 188 -8.23 -14.52 -14.40
CA PHE A 188 -7.97 -14.09 -13.03
C PHE A 188 -6.51 -13.69 -12.79
N ILE A 189 -5.54 -14.50 -13.24
CA ILE A 189 -4.11 -14.16 -13.12
C ILE A 189 -3.80 -12.81 -13.77
N PHE A 190 -4.31 -12.55 -14.98
CA PHE A 190 -4.08 -11.28 -15.65
C PHE A 190 -4.74 -10.10 -14.94
N ALA A 191 -5.95 -10.30 -14.39
CA ALA A 191 -6.65 -9.27 -13.63
C ALA A 191 -5.88 -8.87 -12.37
N GLU A 192 -5.42 -9.86 -11.58
CA GLU A 192 -4.67 -9.62 -10.34
C GLU A 192 -3.29 -9.02 -10.62
N LEU A 193 -2.60 -9.50 -11.66
CA LEU A 193 -1.31 -8.92 -12.04
C LEU A 193 -1.48 -7.47 -12.50
N PHE A 194 -2.52 -7.16 -13.28
CA PHE A 194 -2.80 -5.79 -13.72
C PHE A 194 -3.21 -4.88 -12.55
N MET A 195 -3.96 -5.42 -11.59
CA MET A 195 -4.35 -4.73 -10.36
C MET A 195 -3.11 -4.29 -9.57
N GLY A 196 -2.23 -5.25 -9.24
CA GLY A 196 -1.02 -4.98 -8.46
C GLY A 196 0.06 -4.22 -9.23
N ALA A 197 0.19 -4.41 -10.55
CA ALA A 197 1.23 -3.77 -11.34
C ALA A 197 0.86 -2.37 -11.84
N VAL A 198 -0.41 -2.07 -12.10
CA VAL A 198 -0.80 -0.86 -12.84
C VAL A 198 -1.93 -0.10 -12.17
N LEU A 199 -3.12 -0.70 -12.06
CA LEU A 199 -4.32 0.07 -11.76
C LEU A 199 -4.30 0.65 -10.35
N TYR A 200 -4.16 -0.21 -9.33
CA TYR A 200 -4.07 0.22 -7.94
C TYR A 200 -2.89 1.19 -7.70
N PRO A 201 -1.64 0.86 -8.05
CA PRO A 201 -0.51 1.73 -7.72
C PRO A 201 -0.55 3.10 -8.39
N ILE A 202 -1.10 3.22 -9.61
CA ILE A 202 -1.24 4.54 -10.26
C ILE A 202 -2.23 5.42 -9.50
N TYR A 203 -3.40 4.89 -9.12
CA TYR A 203 -4.35 5.67 -8.34
C TYR A 203 -3.84 5.96 -6.92
N GLY A 204 -3.17 4.97 -6.31
CA GLY A 204 -2.43 5.14 -5.06
C GLY A 204 -1.36 6.24 -5.16
N ASN A 205 -0.68 6.39 -6.30
CA ASN A 205 0.27 7.49 -6.52
C ASN A 205 -0.43 8.84 -6.38
N TRP A 206 -1.60 9.00 -6.98
CA TRP A 206 -2.29 10.28 -7.03
C TRP A 206 -2.70 10.80 -5.65
N LEU A 207 -3.10 9.90 -4.74
CA LEU A 207 -3.58 10.24 -3.40
C LEU A 207 -2.55 10.05 -2.28
N TRP A 208 -1.81 8.94 -2.28
CA TRP A 208 -0.88 8.55 -1.20
C TRP A 208 0.59 8.68 -1.59
N GLY A 209 0.91 8.53 -2.87
CA GLY A 209 2.26 8.71 -3.39
C GLY A 209 2.67 10.17 -3.63
N GLY A 210 1.88 11.13 -3.15
CA GLY A 210 2.16 12.55 -3.33
C GLY A 210 1.76 13.14 -4.68
N GLY A 211 1.06 12.37 -5.52
CA GLY A 211 0.66 12.76 -6.86
C GLY A 211 -0.41 13.86 -6.89
N TRP A 212 -0.86 14.17 -8.10
CA TRP A 212 -1.61 15.39 -8.39
C TRP A 212 -2.92 15.55 -7.59
N LEU A 213 -3.65 14.48 -7.25
CA LEU A 213 -4.89 14.59 -6.47
C LEU A 213 -4.59 15.10 -5.06
N SER A 214 -3.55 14.58 -4.41
CA SER A 214 -3.11 15.05 -3.10
C SER A 214 -2.60 16.51 -3.12
N GLN A 215 -2.14 16.99 -4.29
CA GLN A 215 -1.51 18.30 -4.45
C GLN A 215 -2.38 19.35 -5.16
N ILE A 216 -3.56 18.98 -5.69
CA ILE A 216 -4.35 19.88 -6.54
C ILE A 216 -4.74 21.18 -5.81
N GLY A 217 -5.09 21.07 -4.53
CA GLY A 217 -5.43 22.21 -3.69
C GLY A 217 -4.27 23.20 -3.55
N HIS A 218 -3.06 22.69 -3.34
CA HIS A 218 -1.86 23.53 -3.26
C HIS A 218 -1.49 24.11 -4.63
N SER A 219 -1.52 23.27 -5.67
CA SER A 219 -1.10 23.63 -7.03
C SER A 219 -1.97 24.72 -7.65
N TRP A 220 -3.24 24.83 -7.24
CA TRP A 220 -4.22 25.80 -7.75
C TRP A 220 -4.62 26.84 -6.70
N ASN A 221 -3.95 26.89 -5.54
CA ASN A 221 -4.30 27.78 -4.42
C ASN A 221 -5.78 27.66 -3.96
N LEU A 222 -6.31 26.43 -3.97
CA LEU A 222 -7.66 26.08 -3.52
C LEU A 222 -7.69 25.53 -2.07
N GLY A 223 -6.53 25.46 -1.40
CA GLY A 223 -6.39 24.93 -0.04
C GLY A 223 -5.72 23.55 -0.03
N HIS A 224 -6.36 22.57 0.62
CA HIS A 224 -5.85 21.20 0.69
C HIS A 224 -6.23 20.40 -0.58
N GLY A 225 -5.40 19.43 -0.97
CA GLY A 225 -5.78 18.48 -2.02
C GLY A 225 -6.75 17.41 -1.52
N ALA A 226 -6.97 16.39 -2.34
CA ALA A 226 -7.82 15.27 -1.94
C ALA A 226 -7.17 14.48 -0.79
N VAL A 227 -8.00 14.11 0.19
CA VAL A 227 -7.58 13.39 1.40
C VAL A 227 -8.29 12.05 1.45
N ASP A 228 -7.51 10.99 1.57
CA ASP A 228 -8.00 9.64 1.83
C ASP A 228 -7.14 9.04 2.94
N PHE A 229 -7.69 8.88 4.14
CA PHE A 229 -6.90 8.54 5.31
C PHE A 229 -6.43 7.07 5.31
N ALA A 230 -7.34 6.15 5.00
CA ALA A 230 -7.12 4.71 5.12
C ALA A 230 -7.65 3.88 3.93
N GLY A 231 -8.05 4.55 2.84
CA GLY A 231 -8.28 3.87 1.57
C GLY A 231 -9.75 3.77 1.20
N SER A 232 -10.58 4.70 1.66
CA SER A 232 -11.98 4.81 1.22
C SER A 232 -12.07 4.96 -0.31
N GLY A 233 -11.17 5.73 -0.91
CA GLY A 233 -10.99 5.84 -2.35
C GLY A 233 -9.99 4.82 -2.87
N VAL A 234 -8.74 4.88 -2.39
CA VAL A 234 -7.59 4.12 -2.94
C VAL A 234 -7.83 2.61 -2.91
N VAL A 235 -8.43 2.09 -1.84
CA VAL A 235 -8.71 0.65 -1.69
C VAL A 235 -10.15 0.34 -2.07
N HIS A 236 -11.13 0.85 -1.30
CA HIS A 236 -12.53 0.48 -1.44
C HIS A 236 -13.17 1.05 -2.70
N GLY A 237 -12.89 2.31 -3.04
CA GLY A 237 -13.37 2.94 -4.27
C GLY A 237 -12.81 2.24 -5.51
N THR A 238 -11.49 2.05 -5.58
CA THR A 238 -10.81 1.32 -6.66
C THR A 238 -11.40 -0.08 -6.83
N GLY A 239 -11.40 -0.88 -5.76
CA GLY A 239 -11.95 -2.23 -5.78
C GLY A 239 -13.43 -2.26 -6.17
N GLY A 240 -14.24 -1.35 -5.64
CA GLY A 240 -15.68 -1.26 -5.91
C GLY A 240 -16.02 -0.89 -7.35
N TRP A 241 -15.33 0.10 -7.94
CA TRP A 241 -15.57 0.49 -9.34
C TRP A 241 -15.14 -0.59 -10.33
N ILE A 242 -14.02 -1.26 -10.07
CA ILE A 242 -13.56 -2.37 -10.92
C ILE A 242 -14.47 -3.58 -10.76
N ALA A 243 -14.86 -3.91 -9.52
CA ALA A 243 -15.84 -4.95 -9.23
C ALA A 243 -17.15 -4.73 -10.00
N LEU A 244 -17.64 -3.48 -10.03
CA LEU A 244 -18.83 -3.11 -10.81
C LEU A 244 -18.60 -3.32 -12.30
N ALA A 245 -17.51 -2.79 -12.86
CA ALA A 245 -17.18 -2.92 -14.28
C ALA A 245 -17.08 -4.40 -14.71
N LEU A 246 -16.37 -5.22 -13.94
CA LEU A 246 -16.22 -6.65 -14.19
C LEU A 246 -17.54 -7.40 -14.01
N ALA A 247 -18.38 -7.01 -13.04
CA ALA A 247 -19.69 -7.62 -12.87
C ALA A 247 -20.61 -7.36 -14.07
N VAL A 248 -20.54 -6.16 -14.67
CA VAL A 248 -21.26 -5.83 -15.91
C VAL A 248 -20.72 -6.64 -17.09
N LEU A 249 -19.40 -6.71 -17.27
CA LEU A 249 -18.76 -7.40 -18.39
C LEU A 249 -18.94 -8.93 -18.34
N LEU A 250 -18.78 -9.55 -17.18
CA LEU A 250 -18.98 -11.00 -17.00
C LEU A 250 -20.45 -11.38 -17.02
N GLY A 251 -21.35 -10.44 -16.72
CA GLY A 251 -22.77 -10.67 -16.60
C GLY A 251 -23.16 -11.43 -15.33
N PRO A 252 -24.47 -11.75 -15.19
CA PRO A 252 -25.00 -12.40 -14.00
C PRO A 252 -24.59 -13.87 -13.89
N ARG A 253 -24.52 -14.36 -12.66
CA ARG A 253 -24.32 -15.80 -12.38
C ARG A 253 -25.45 -16.62 -13.00
N ILE A 254 -25.12 -17.81 -13.51
CA ILE A 254 -26.11 -18.76 -14.01
C ILE A 254 -27.11 -19.08 -12.90
N GLY A 255 -28.39 -18.89 -13.21
CA GLY A 255 -29.51 -19.07 -12.29
C GLY A 255 -29.88 -17.83 -11.45
N LYS A 256 -29.18 -16.68 -11.61
CA LYS A 256 -29.49 -15.46 -10.85
C LYS A 256 -30.79 -14.79 -11.27
N PHE A 257 -31.17 -14.88 -12.54
CA PHE A 257 -32.40 -14.31 -13.08
C PHE A 257 -33.20 -15.37 -13.84
N ASN A 258 -34.52 -15.37 -13.66
CA ASN A 258 -35.45 -16.21 -14.40
C ASN A 258 -35.72 -15.64 -15.81
N ARG A 259 -36.43 -16.39 -16.66
CA ARG A 259 -36.77 -15.94 -18.04
C ARG A 259 -37.65 -14.69 -18.07
N ASP A 260 -38.39 -14.43 -17.00
CA ASP A 260 -39.22 -13.23 -16.80
C ASP A 260 -38.42 -12.04 -16.20
N GLY A 261 -37.12 -12.20 -15.94
CA GLY A 261 -36.26 -11.20 -15.34
C GLY A 261 -36.29 -11.14 -13.81
N SER A 262 -37.14 -11.93 -13.14
CA SER A 262 -37.20 -11.93 -11.67
C SER A 262 -35.90 -12.47 -11.04
N PRO A 263 -35.42 -11.86 -9.94
CA PRO A 263 -34.17 -12.27 -9.30
C PRO A 263 -34.37 -13.49 -8.39
N ASN A 264 -33.46 -14.46 -8.50
CA ASN A 264 -33.33 -15.56 -7.56
C ASN A 264 -32.32 -15.22 -6.46
N ALA A 265 -32.62 -15.61 -5.22
CA ALA A 265 -31.63 -15.61 -4.15
C ALA A 265 -30.61 -16.74 -4.40
N ILE A 266 -29.33 -16.42 -4.26
CA ILE A 266 -28.24 -17.41 -4.23
C ILE A 266 -27.61 -17.27 -2.85
N PRO A 267 -28.10 -17.99 -1.83
CA PRO A 267 -27.58 -17.88 -0.48
C PRO A 267 -26.14 -18.39 -0.40
N GLY A 268 -25.39 -17.86 0.55
CA GLY A 268 -24.11 -18.43 0.95
C GLY A 268 -24.31 -19.84 1.52
N HIS A 269 -23.27 -20.66 1.44
CA HIS A 269 -23.31 -22.03 1.95
C HIS A 269 -22.79 -22.15 3.39
N SER A 270 -22.14 -21.11 3.93
CA SER A 270 -21.62 -21.04 5.31
C SER A 270 -21.52 -19.60 5.77
#